data_AF-A0A3S8XUP7-F1
#
_entry.id   AF-A0A3S8XUP7-F1
#
_cell.length_a   1.000
_cell.length_b   1.000
_cell.length_c   1.000
_cell.angle_alpha   90.00
_cell.angle_beta   90.00
_cell.angle_gamma   90.00
#
_symmetry.space_group_name_H-M   'P 1'
#
loop_
_entity.id
_entity.type
_entity.pdbx_description
1 polymer ?
#
loop_
_entity_poly.entity_id
_entity_poly.type
_entity_poly.pdbx_seq_one_letter_code
_entity_poly.pdbx_strand_id
1 'polypeptide(L)'
;MSNAIWDALSVTPLSEVRRRAAVLDELVGVEPVTVPGAHRLAWNDGGGQSAVWYFAEDGRALLLTFDHESDLNLYAEDDHALQESLYDGVPEELVALVRDRPENYESLNLTDPATGRTIHYAGGVFWYDGTRWQVSDGLAEYCRREDEDPFGESGFDYCLSEYHFGRDFTPETVVAMREEDGQYQDEREREADLLGLREVFTRHGGA
;
A
#
# COMPACT_ATOMS: atom_id res chain seq x y z
N MET A 1 15.62 -9.52 10.22
CA MET A 1 14.87 -8.75 11.22
C MET A 1 13.42 -9.22 11.15
N SER A 2 12.74 -9.41 12.27
CA SER A 2 11.29 -9.70 12.27
C SER A 2 10.60 -8.34 12.38
N ASN A 3 9.72 -8.08 11.44
CA ASN A 3 8.88 -6.90 11.41
C ASN A 3 7.47 -7.36 11.78
N ALA A 4 6.89 -6.80 12.84
CA ALA A 4 5.64 -7.31 13.40
C ALA A 4 4.46 -7.17 12.42
N ILE A 5 4.43 -6.10 11.62
CA ILE A 5 3.41 -5.88 10.60
C ILE A 5 3.59 -6.88 9.46
N TRP A 6 4.83 -7.10 9.00
CA TRP A 6 5.15 -8.11 7.98
C TRP A 6 4.78 -9.52 8.42
N ASP A 7 5.15 -9.90 9.64
CA ASP A 7 4.86 -11.22 10.21
C ASP A 7 3.34 -11.43 10.30
N ALA A 8 2.59 -10.39 10.68
CA ALA A 8 1.13 -10.44 10.76
C ALA A 8 0.45 -10.45 9.38
N LEU A 9 0.91 -9.62 8.44
CA LEU A 9 0.45 -9.63 7.04
C LEU A 9 0.65 -11.02 6.42
N SER A 10 1.81 -11.62 6.66
CA SER A 10 2.18 -12.94 6.13
C SER A 10 1.26 -14.08 6.53
N VAL A 11 0.56 -13.96 7.67
CA VAL A 11 -0.39 -14.96 8.16
C VAL A 11 -1.86 -14.53 8.00
N THR A 12 -2.12 -13.30 7.53
CA THR A 12 -3.47 -12.80 7.30
C THR A 12 -3.99 -13.34 5.96
N PRO A 13 -5.16 -14.00 5.91
CA PRO A 13 -5.74 -14.47 4.65
C PRO A 13 -5.90 -13.34 3.64
N LEU A 14 -5.58 -13.58 2.36
CA LEU A 14 -5.64 -12.54 1.32
C LEU A 14 -7.05 -11.90 1.19
N SER A 15 -8.11 -12.65 1.46
CA SER A 15 -9.48 -12.13 1.50
C SER A 15 -9.67 -11.06 2.58
N GLU A 16 -9.04 -11.26 3.75
CA GLU A 16 -9.06 -10.27 4.83
C GLU A 16 -8.16 -9.08 4.49
N VAL A 17 -6.98 -9.30 3.91
CA VAL A 17 -6.13 -8.20 3.39
C VAL A 17 -6.91 -7.32 2.42
N ARG A 18 -7.61 -7.94 1.46
CA ARG A 18 -8.45 -7.23 0.48
C ARG A 18 -9.59 -6.46 1.15
N ARG A 19 -10.26 -7.06 2.15
CA ARG A 19 -11.33 -6.40 2.92
C ARG A 19 -10.80 -5.14 3.61
N ARG A 20 -9.65 -5.23 4.28
CA ARG A 20 -9.04 -4.09 4.99
C ARG A 20 -8.65 -2.98 4.01
N ALA A 21 -8.03 -3.34 2.89
CA ALA A 21 -7.70 -2.38 1.84
C ALA A 21 -8.95 -1.68 1.27
N ALA A 22 -10.05 -2.41 1.05
CA ALA A 22 -11.28 -1.83 0.51
C ALA A 22 -11.96 -0.87 1.49
N VAL A 23 -11.91 -1.17 2.79
CA VAL A 23 -12.38 -0.26 3.84
C VAL A 23 -11.56 1.03 3.83
N LEU A 24 -10.22 0.92 3.86
CA LEU A 24 -9.37 2.11 3.93
C LEU A 24 -9.47 2.97 2.67
N ASP A 25 -9.50 2.37 1.48
CA ASP A 25 -9.70 3.05 0.20
C ASP A 25 -10.98 3.90 0.19
N GLU A 26 -12.06 3.34 0.71
CA GLU A 26 -13.30 4.08 0.85
C GLU A 26 -13.22 5.19 1.91
N LEU A 27 -12.56 4.95 3.04
CA LEU A 27 -12.43 5.95 4.11
C LEU A 27 -11.61 7.17 3.69
N VAL A 28 -10.56 6.97 2.90
CA VAL A 28 -9.76 8.08 2.35
C VAL A 28 -10.37 8.69 1.08
N GLY A 29 -11.40 8.05 0.52
CA GLY A 29 -12.15 8.56 -0.63
C GLY A 29 -11.32 8.60 -1.92
N VAL A 30 -10.45 7.61 -2.12
CA VAL A 30 -9.64 7.49 -3.34
C VAL A 30 -10.57 7.32 -4.55
N GLU A 31 -10.28 8.07 -5.63
CA GLU A 31 -11.06 7.95 -6.85
C GLU A 31 -10.83 6.57 -7.50
N PRO A 32 -11.89 5.82 -7.83
CA PRO A 32 -11.72 4.49 -8.44
C PRO A 32 -10.97 4.54 -9.76
N VAL A 33 -9.89 3.78 -9.86
CA VAL A 33 -9.11 3.62 -11.10
C VAL A 33 -9.34 2.23 -11.66
N THR A 34 -9.78 2.16 -12.92
CA THR A 34 -9.93 0.87 -13.61
C THR A 34 -8.58 0.37 -14.09
N VAL A 35 -8.17 -0.82 -13.62
CA VAL A 35 -6.94 -1.49 -14.06
C VAL A 35 -7.34 -2.85 -14.65
N PRO A 36 -7.12 -3.12 -15.94
CA PRO A 36 -7.46 -4.41 -16.52
C PRO A 36 -6.72 -5.56 -15.82
N GLY A 37 -7.45 -6.61 -15.43
CA GLY A 37 -6.87 -7.81 -14.82
C GLY A 37 -6.59 -7.71 -13.31
N ALA A 38 -6.85 -6.56 -12.68
CA ALA A 38 -6.69 -6.39 -11.24
C ALA A 38 -7.68 -5.38 -10.64
N HIS A 39 -8.01 -5.56 -9.37
CA HIS A 39 -8.69 -4.54 -8.60
C HIS A 39 -7.65 -3.68 -7.86
N ARG A 40 -7.60 -2.38 -8.17
CA ARG A 40 -6.74 -1.42 -7.49
C ARG A 40 -7.49 -0.81 -6.29
N LEU A 41 -6.81 -0.77 -5.15
CA LEU A 41 -7.23 -0.08 -3.93
C LEU A 41 -6.05 0.73 -3.42
N ALA A 42 -6.27 1.90 -2.84
CA ALA A 42 -5.18 2.70 -2.30
C ALA A 42 -5.53 3.32 -0.95
N TRP A 43 -4.50 3.68 -0.21
CA TRP A 43 -4.58 4.52 0.96
C TRP A 43 -3.52 5.62 0.83
N ASN A 44 -3.83 6.80 1.34
CA ASN A 44 -2.88 7.89 1.50
C ASN A 44 -3.30 8.75 2.70
N ASP A 45 -2.34 9.47 3.28
CA ASP A 45 -2.60 10.37 4.41
C ASP A 45 -2.72 11.85 4.01
N GLY A 46 -2.66 12.17 2.71
CA GLY A 46 -2.62 13.54 2.20
C GLY A 46 -1.27 14.25 2.40
N GLY A 47 -0.33 13.64 3.13
CA GLY A 47 1.01 14.14 3.42
C GLY A 47 2.06 13.76 2.39
N GLY A 48 1.76 12.78 1.53
CA GLY A 48 2.68 12.26 0.52
C GLY A 48 3.06 10.81 0.75
N GLN A 49 2.48 10.15 1.75
CA GLN A 49 2.62 8.72 2.00
C GLN A 49 1.47 7.97 1.35
N SER A 50 1.74 6.80 0.78
CA SER A 50 0.69 5.97 0.18
C SER A 50 0.98 4.48 0.23
N ALA A 51 -0.09 3.69 0.25
CA ALA A 51 -0.08 2.27 -0.05
C ALA A 51 -1.02 1.99 -1.22
N VAL A 52 -0.54 1.28 -2.22
CA VAL A 52 -1.32 0.93 -3.41
C VAL A 52 -1.33 -0.58 -3.59
N TRP A 53 -2.52 -1.15 -3.58
CA TRP A 53 -2.76 -2.57 -3.74
C TRP A 53 -3.31 -2.86 -5.11
N TYR A 54 -2.78 -3.91 -5.75
CA TYR A 54 -3.36 -4.53 -6.93
C TYR A 54 -3.69 -5.97 -6.61
N PHE A 55 -4.98 -6.29 -6.54
CA PHE A 55 -5.44 -7.67 -6.37
C PHE A 55 -5.75 -8.27 -7.74
N ALA A 56 -4.87 -9.12 -8.25
CA ALA A 56 -5.04 -9.77 -9.54
C ALA A 56 -6.20 -10.79 -9.49
N GLU A 57 -6.83 -11.01 -10.63
CA GLU A 57 -7.96 -11.97 -10.76
C GLU A 57 -7.53 -13.43 -10.49
N ASP A 58 -6.25 -13.75 -10.64
CA ASP A 58 -5.69 -15.09 -10.44
C ASP A 58 -5.31 -15.40 -8.99
N GLY A 59 -5.59 -14.48 -8.06
CA GLY A 59 -5.32 -14.65 -6.63
C GLY A 59 -3.92 -14.20 -6.18
N ARG A 60 -3.11 -13.64 -7.08
CA ARG A 60 -1.89 -12.91 -6.71
C ARG A 60 -2.21 -11.46 -6.30
N ALA A 61 -1.27 -10.81 -5.64
CA ALA A 61 -1.38 -9.39 -5.34
C ALA A 61 -0.03 -8.68 -5.43
N LEU A 62 -0.05 -7.39 -5.76
CA LEU A 62 1.09 -6.47 -5.67
C LEU A 62 0.74 -5.37 -4.67
N LEU A 63 1.69 -5.04 -3.80
CA LEU A 63 1.62 -3.94 -2.86
C LEU A 63 2.80 -3.00 -3.14
N LEU A 64 2.49 -1.74 -3.37
CA LEU A 64 3.46 -0.65 -3.42
C LEU A 64 3.29 0.22 -2.18
N THR A 65 4.39 0.63 -1.57
CA THR A 65 4.38 1.63 -0.50
C THR A 65 5.30 2.79 -0.87
N PHE A 66 4.94 3.98 -0.39
CA PHE A 66 5.72 5.18 -0.60
C PHE A 66 5.71 6.04 0.66
N ASP A 67 6.89 6.50 1.04
CA ASP A 67 7.08 7.54 2.04
C ASP A 67 8.03 8.61 1.48
N HIS A 68 7.51 9.83 1.36
CA HIS A 68 8.25 10.93 0.77
C HIS A 68 9.37 11.48 1.67
N GLU A 69 9.39 11.14 2.96
CA GLU A 69 10.41 11.57 3.92
C GLU A 69 11.55 10.55 4.07
N SER A 70 11.40 9.35 3.49
CA SER A 70 12.34 8.24 3.62
C SER A 70 13.52 8.28 2.65
N ASP A 71 14.59 7.55 2.96
CA ASP A 71 15.77 7.45 2.09
C ASP A 71 15.47 6.65 0.81
N LEU A 72 14.39 5.84 0.78
CA LEU A 72 13.87 5.22 -0.45
C LEU A 72 12.92 6.14 -1.24
N ASN A 73 12.94 7.46 -1.00
CA ASN A 73 12.35 8.44 -1.91
C ASN A 73 13.31 8.84 -3.06
N LEU A 74 13.52 7.91 -3.97
CA LEU A 74 14.19 8.04 -5.25
C LEU A 74 13.41 8.89 -6.29
N TYR A 75 12.22 9.41 -5.99
CA TYR A 75 11.46 10.24 -6.96
C TYR A 75 12.24 11.49 -7.33
N ALA A 76 13.01 12.03 -6.38
CA ALA A 76 13.89 13.17 -6.61
C ALA A 76 15.07 12.85 -7.57
N GLU A 77 15.39 11.59 -7.79
CA GLU A 77 16.53 11.16 -8.61
C GLU A 77 16.19 11.06 -10.10
N ASP A 78 14.90 11.00 -10.45
CA ASP A 78 14.38 10.83 -11.84
C ASP A 78 15.00 9.61 -12.57
N ASP A 79 15.37 8.57 -11.82
CA ASP A 79 16.01 7.36 -12.36
C ASP A 79 14.99 6.24 -12.58
N HIS A 80 14.37 6.24 -13.76
CA HIS A 80 13.46 5.19 -14.20
C HIS A 80 14.10 3.78 -14.16
N ALA A 81 15.38 3.64 -14.51
CA ALA A 81 16.03 2.34 -14.57
C ALA A 81 16.25 1.77 -13.16
N LEU A 82 16.61 2.63 -12.21
CA LEU A 82 16.69 2.26 -10.82
C LEU A 82 15.32 1.85 -10.26
N GLN A 83 14.28 2.65 -10.52
CA GLN A 83 12.92 2.30 -10.06
C GLN A 83 12.43 0.98 -10.66
N GLU A 84 12.66 0.72 -11.95
CA GLU A 84 12.37 -0.57 -12.58
C GLU A 84 13.10 -1.73 -11.89
N SER A 85 14.37 -1.53 -11.51
CA SER A 85 15.14 -2.58 -10.82
C SER A 85 14.55 -2.97 -9.46
N LEU A 86 13.80 -2.09 -8.78
CA LEU A 86 13.11 -2.44 -7.54
C LEU A 86 12.00 -3.47 -7.74
N TYR A 87 11.51 -3.67 -8.97
CA TYR A 87 10.52 -4.68 -9.32
C TYR A 87 11.12 -6.04 -9.70
N ASP A 88 12.45 -6.18 -9.71
CA ASP A 88 13.09 -7.45 -10.04
C ASP A 88 12.61 -8.58 -9.12
N GLY A 89 12.36 -9.75 -9.70
CA GLY A 89 11.79 -10.93 -9.01
C GLY A 89 10.26 -10.94 -8.89
N VAL A 90 9.58 -9.83 -9.20
CA VAL A 90 8.10 -9.80 -9.31
C VAL A 90 7.67 -10.41 -10.65
N PRO A 91 6.62 -11.25 -10.70
CA PRO A 91 6.06 -11.74 -11.96
C PRO A 91 5.67 -10.61 -12.91
N GLU A 92 6.06 -10.72 -14.18
CA GLU A 92 5.84 -9.68 -15.20
C GLU A 92 4.37 -9.28 -15.34
N GLU A 93 3.42 -10.20 -15.13
CA GLU A 93 2.00 -9.85 -15.22
C GLU A 93 1.56 -8.88 -14.11
N LEU A 94 2.20 -8.92 -12.94
CA LEU A 94 1.96 -7.95 -11.87
C LEU A 94 2.68 -6.62 -12.16
N VAL A 95 3.91 -6.66 -12.67
CA VAL A 95 4.64 -5.44 -13.06
C VAL A 95 3.93 -4.69 -14.20
N ALA A 96 3.29 -5.41 -15.12
CA ALA A 96 2.48 -4.81 -16.18
C ALA A 96 1.25 -4.02 -15.67
N LEU A 97 0.83 -4.20 -14.41
CA LEU A 97 -0.25 -3.43 -13.79
C LEU A 97 0.17 -1.99 -13.48
N VAL A 98 1.48 -1.75 -13.32
CA VAL A 98 2.05 -0.47 -12.87
C VAL A 98 2.86 0.24 -13.95
N ARG A 99 3.16 -0.43 -15.05
CA ARG A 99 3.78 0.18 -16.24
C ARG A 99 2.77 0.90 -17.12
N ASP A 100 3.21 2.01 -17.70
CA ASP A 100 2.50 2.79 -18.72
C ASP A 100 1.08 3.21 -18.26
N ARG A 101 0.96 3.60 -16.99
CA ARG A 101 -0.29 4.01 -16.35
C ARG A 101 -0.39 5.53 -16.17
N PRO A 102 -1.61 6.09 -16.13
CA PRO A 102 -1.79 7.49 -15.79
C PRO A 102 -1.31 7.75 -14.36
N GLU A 103 -0.55 8.82 -14.19
CA GLU A 103 -0.19 9.33 -12.87
C GLU A 103 -1.44 9.73 -12.08
N ASN A 104 -1.43 9.49 -10.78
CA ASN A 104 -2.44 9.95 -9.83
C ASN A 104 -1.78 10.28 -8.49
N TYR A 105 -2.56 10.80 -7.56
CA TYR A 105 -2.05 11.26 -6.27
C TYR A 105 -1.30 10.17 -5.49
N GLU A 106 -1.81 8.93 -5.47
CA GLU A 106 -1.18 7.84 -4.72
C GLU A 106 -0.07 7.12 -5.50
N SER A 107 0.12 7.46 -6.77
CA SER A 107 1.02 6.75 -7.68
C SER A 107 1.63 7.72 -8.69
N LEU A 108 2.73 8.35 -8.28
CA LEU A 108 3.59 9.12 -9.16
C LEU A 108 4.27 8.20 -10.18
N ASN A 109 4.67 8.75 -11.32
CA ASN A 109 5.39 7.99 -12.34
C ASN A 109 6.83 8.50 -12.50
N LEU A 110 7.76 7.58 -12.71
CA LEU A 110 9.00 7.91 -13.40
C LEU A 110 8.85 7.59 -14.89
N THR A 111 9.50 8.41 -15.73
CA THR A 111 9.42 8.28 -17.18
C THR A 111 10.80 7.98 -17.74
N ASP A 112 10.93 6.92 -18.54
CA ASP A 112 12.14 6.68 -19.30
C ASP A 112 12.29 7.76 -20.38
N PRO A 113 13.32 8.62 -20.33
CA PRO A 113 13.49 9.70 -21.29
C PRO A 113 13.77 9.21 -22.73
N ALA A 114 14.25 7.97 -22.90
CA ALA A 114 14.55 7.41 -24.20
C ALA A 114 13.31 6.82 -24.90
N THR A 115 12.40 6.22 -24.14
CA THR A 115 11.25 5.49 -24.69
C THR A 115 9.90 6.15 -24.40
N GLY A 116 9.84 7.06 -23.42
CA GLY A 116 8.62 7.67 -22.91
C GLY A 116 7.73 6.70 -22.12
N ARG A 117 8.23 5.50 -21.81
CA ARG A 117 7.53 4.54 -20.96
C ARG A 117 7.53 4.98 -19.52
N THR A 118 6.50 4.61 -18.78
CA THR A 118 6.40 4.95 -17.37
C THR A 118 6.30 3.72 -16.49
N ILE A 119 6.70 3.88 -15.23
CA ILE A 119 6.42 2.92 -14.17
C ILE A 119 6.01 3.69 -12.91
N HIS A 120 5.07 3.12 -12.15
CA HIS A 120 4.73 3.68 -10.86
C HIS A 120 5.96 3.71 -9.97
N TYR A 121 6.17 4.88 -9.39
CA TYR A 121 7.13 5.12 -8.35
C TYR A 121 6.73 4.36 -7.07
N ALA A 122 7.69 3.72 -6.42
CA ALA A 122 7.48 2.99 -5.17
C ALA A 122 8.79 2.87 -4.39
N GLY A 123 8.75 3.23 -3.10
CA GLY A 123 9.85 2.94 -2.16
C GLY A 123 9.82 1.48 -1.70
N GLY A 124 8.62 0.89 -1.60
CA GLY A 124 8.43 -0.53 -1.27
C GLY A 124 7.71 -1.30 -2.36
N VAL A 125 8.20 -2.51 -2.67
CA VAL A 125 7.62 -3.42 -3.66
C VAL A 125 7.49 -4.81 -3.05
N PHE A 126 6.25 -5.21 -2.77
CA PHE A 126 5.92 -6.48 -2.13
C PHE A 126 4.85 -7.19 -2.94
N TRP A 127 4.87 -8.53 -2.98
CA TRP A 127 3.88 -9.27 -3.75
C TRP A 127 3.48 -10.59 -3.09
N TYR A 128 2.25 -11.01 -3.34
CA TYR A 128 1.70 -12.28 -2.88
C TYR A 128 1.70 -13.27 -4.04
N ASP A 129 2.40 -14.40 -3.88
CA ASP A 129 2.60 -15.39 -4.95
C ASP A 129 1.42 -16.36 -5.15
N GLY A 130 0.32 -16.13 -4.44
CA GLY A 130 -0.81 -17.04 -4.34
C GLY A 130 -0.78 -17.89 -3.06
N THR A 131 0.39 -17.98 -2.41
CA THR A 131 0.59 -18.77 -1.18
C THR A 131 1.26 -18.00 -0.04
N ARG A 132 2.17 -17.08 -0.34
CA ARG A 132 2.94 -16.31 0.64
C ARG A 132 3.31 -14.93 0.09
N TRP A 133 3.53 -14.00 1.02
CA TRP A 133 4.08 -12.69 0.73
C TRP A 133 5.59 -12.76 0.49
N GLN A 134 6.06 -11.92 -0.42
CA GLN A 134 7.44 -11.78 -0.84
C GLN A 134 7.80 -10.30 -0.84
N VAL A 135 9.03 -9.98 -0.43
CA VAL A 135 9.70 -8.73 -0.80
C VAL A 135 10.25 -8.96 -2.20
N SER A 136 10.18 -7.97 -3.11
CA SER A 136 10.82 -8.12 -4.42
C SER A 136 12.33 -8.36 -4.25
N ASP A 137 12.92 -9.13 -5.17
CA ASP A 137 14.36 -9.39 -5.15
C ASP A 137 15.13 -8.08 -5.36
N GLY A 138 14.61 -7.21 -6.22
CA GLY A 138 15.14 -5.88 -6.50
C GLY A 138 15.25 -4.99 -5.28
N LEU A 139 14.16 -4.83 -4.53
CA LEU A 139 14.15 -4.06 -3.28
C LEU A 139 15.10 -4.68 -2.24
N ALA A 140 15.03 -6.00 -2.07
CA ALA A 140 15.87 -6.70 -1.11
C ALA A 140 17.37 -6.66 -1.46
N GLU A 141 17.73 -6.53 -2.74
CA GLU A 141 19.11 -6.31 -3.19
C GLU A 141 19.53 -4.85 -3.00
N TYR A 142 18.68 -3.89 -3.35
CA TYR A 142 18.91 -2.46 -3.16
C TYR A 142 19.19 -2.15 -1.68
N CYS A 143 18.25 -2.49 -0.77
CA CYS A 143 18.38 -2.20 0.65
C CYS A 143 19.63 -2.85 1.25
N ARG A 144 19.99 -4.06 0.81
CA ARG A 144 21.21 -4.73 1.28
C ARG A 144 22.49 -4.03 0.81
N ARG A 145 22.48 -3.45 -0.38
CA ARG A 145 23.62 -2.73 -0.96
C ARG A 145 23.82 -1.39 -0.26
N GLU A 146 22.72 -0.68 0.02
CA GLU A 146 22.75 0.63 0.65
C GLU A 146 22.75 0.57 2.19
N ASP A 147 22.62 -0.63 2.79
CA ASP A 147 22.51 -0.86 4.25
C ASP A 147 21.23 -0.28 4.88
N GLU A 148 20.14 -0.28 4.12
CA GLU A 148 18.83 0.25 4.50
C GLU A 148 17.88 -0.84 5.05
N ASP A 149 16.92 -0.43 5.89
CA ASP A 149 15.84 -1.31 6.35
C ASP A 149 14.69 -1.32 5.34
N PRO A 150 14.37 -2.46 4.69
CA PRO A 150 13.35 -2.53 3.65
C PRO A 150 11.92 -2.30 4.14
N PHE A 151 11.67 -2.21 5.45
CA PHE A 151 10.32 -1.97 6.00
C PHE A 151 10.15 -0.55 6.53
N GLY A 152 11.13 -0.04 7.28
CA GLY A 152 11.14 1.36 7.72
C GLY A 152 11.28 2.31 6.54
N GLU A 153 12.35 2.18 5.76
CA GLU A 153 12.68 3.13 4.70
C GLU A 153 11.73 3.03 3.51
N SER A 154 11.03 1.91 3.32
CA SER A 154 10.10 1.79 2.20
C SER A 154 8.75 2.44 2.48
N GLY A 155 8.56 2.99 3.69
CA GLY A 155 7.28 3.44 4.21
C GLY A 155 6.33 2.30 4.59
N PHE A 156 6.77 1.03 4.56
CA PHE A 156 5.88 -0.11 4.81
C PHE A 156 5.27 -0.06 6.21
N ASP A 157 6.08 0.23 7.23
CA ASP A 157 5.61 0.26 8.61
C ASP A 157 4.57 1.36 8.86
N TYR A 158 4.85 2.55 8.33
CA TYR A 158 3.94 3.68 8.45
C TYR A 158 2.66 3.42 7.66
N CYS A 159 2.77 3.13 6.37
CA CYS A 159 1.61 2.99 5.49
C CYS A 159 0.71 1.82 5.88
N LEU A 160 1.27 0.72 6.40
CA LEU A 160 0.48 -0.44 6.80
C LEU A 160 -0.02 -0.41 8.25
N SER A 161 0.35 0.60 9.04
CA SER A 161 -0.14 0.76 10.41
C SER A 161 -1.68 0.88 10.47
N GLU A 162 -2.26 1.62 9.53
CA GLU A 162 -3.71 1.83 9.36
C GLU A 162 -4.51 0.55 9.07
N TYR A 163 -3.83 -0.48 8.57
CA TYR A 163 -4.45 -1.76 8.23
C TYR A 163 -4.56 -2.68 9.46
N HIS A 164 -3.97 -2.31 10.60
CA HIS A 164 -4.04 -3.04 11.87
C HIS A 164 -3.68 -4.53 11.77
N PHE A 165 -2.73 -4.92 10.91
CA PHE A 165 -2.32 -6.32 10.80
C PHE A 165 -1.85 -6.85 12.17
N GLY A 166 -2.33 -8.04 12.54
CA GLY A 166 -2.05 -8.65 13.86
C GLY A 166 -2.95 -8.15 14.99
N ARG A 167 -3.92 -7.28 14.68
CA ARG A 167 -4.94 -6.79 15.60
C ARG A 167 -6.34 -6.94 14.97
N ASP A 168 -7.35 -6.75 15.81
CA ASP A 168 -8.73 -6.65 15.36
C ASP A 168 -8.88 -5.42 14.45
N PHE A 169 -9.59 -5.59 13.34
CA PHE A 169 -9.93 -4.50 12.43
C PHE A 169 -11.44 -4.33 12.45
N THR A 170 -11.88 -3.43 13.32
CA THR A 170 -13.29 -3.09 13.59
C THR A 170 -13.46 -1.58 13.60
N PRO A 171 -14.69 -1.06 13.40
CA PRO A 171 -14.98 0.37 13.55
C PRO A 171 -14.47 0.93 14.87
N GLU A 172 -14.66 0.19 15.97
CA GLU A 172 -14.26 0.59 17.31
C GLU A 172 -12.74 0.72 17.44
N THR A 173 -11.97 -0.17 16.82
CA THR A 173 -10.50 -0.10 16.82
C THR A 173 -10.00 1.10 16.03
N VAL A 174 -10.63 1.42 14.89
CA VAL A 174 -10.26 2.60 14.08
C VAL A 174 -10.56 3.89 14.84
N VAL A 175 -11.74 4.01 15.46
CA VAL A 175 -12.08 5.19 16.29
C VAL A 175 -11.11 5.36 17.46
N ALA A 176 -10.77 4.26 18.15
CA ALA A 176 -9.85 4.33 19.28
C ALA A 176 -8.47 4.87 18.86
N MET A 177 -7.96 4.47 17.69
CA MET A 177 -6.70 4.98 17.16
C MET A 177 -6.78 6.46 16.82
N ARG A 178 -7.82 6.88 16.08
CA ARG A 178 -8.06 8.29 15.74
C ARG A 178 -8.22 9.17 16.97
N GLU A 179 -8.79 8.63 18.05
CA GLU A 179 -8.89 9.29 19.34
C GLU A 179 -7.53 9.46 20.01
N GLU A 180 -6.66 8.45 19.97
CA GLU A 180 -5.27 8.54 20.44
C GLU A 180 -4.46 9.59 19.66
N ASP A 181 -4.73 9.74 18.36
CA ASP A 181 -4.12 10.76 17.49
C ASP A 181 -4.75 12.16 17.63
N GLY A 182 -5.78 12.31 18.47
CA GLY A 182 -6.42 13.58 18.75
C GLY A 182 -7.30 14.11 17.61
N GLN A 183 -7.86 13.23 16.78
CA GLN A 183 -8.71 13.62 15.64
C GLN A 183 -10.08 14.19 16.05
N TYR A 184 -10.54 13.97 17.29
CA TYR A 184 -11.85 14.42 17.76
C TYR A 184 -11.72 15.54 18.80
N GLN A 185 -12.55 16.57 18.65
CA GLN A 185 -12.62 17.68 19.62
C GLN A 185 -13.61 17.37 20.76
N ASP A 186 -14.64 16.56 20.47
CA ASP A 186 -15.64 16.15 21.44
C ASP A 186 -16.26 14.77 21.14
N GLU A 187 -17.04 14.27 22.10
CA GLU A 187 -17.70 12.96 22.00
C GLU A 187 -18.69 12.86 20.84
N ARG A 188 -19.30 13.98 20.40
CA ARG A 188 -20.28 13.95 19.32
C ARG A 188 -19.61 13.69 17.98
N GLU A 189 -18.45 14.29 17.74
CA GLU A 189 -17.64 14.02 16.54
C GLU A 189 -17.22 12.54 16.50
N ARG A 190 -16.74 12.03 17.63
CA ARG A 190 -16.36 10.61 17.80
C ARG A 190 -17.52 9.65 17.54
N GLU A 191 -18.71 9.92 18.12
CA GLU A 191 -19.91 9.10 17.92
C GLU A 191 -20.40 9.12 16.47
N ALA A 192 -20.33 10.28 15.81
CA ALA A 192 -20.71 10.43 14.40
C ALA A 192 -19.76 9.66 13.47
N ASP A 193 -18.45 9.74 13.71
CA ASP A 193 -17.46 8.97 12.93
C ASP A 193 -17.62 7.46 13.16
N LEU A 194 -17.84 7.02 14.41
CA LEU A 194 -18.12 5.60 14.70
C LEU A 194 -19.34 5.07 13.91
N LEU A 195 -20.40 5.89 13.78
CA LEU A 195 -21.56 5.53 12.98
C LEU A 195 -21.20 5.36 11.50
N GLY A 196 -20.47 6.32 10.93
CA GLY A 196 -20.01 6.26 9.53
C GLY A 196 -19.09 5.06 9.27
N LEU A 197 -18.13 4.81 10.17
CA LEU A 197 -17.24 3.66 10.09
C LEU A 197 -18.03 2.34 10.10
N ARG A 198 -19.03 2.19 10.96
CA ARG A 198 -19.88 0.99 10.97
C ARG A 198 -20.61 0.77 9.63
N GLU A 199 -21.06 1.82 8.96
CA GLU A 199 -21.68 1.72 7.64
C GLU A 199 -20.70 1.26 6.56
N VAL A 200 -19.48 1.80 6.55
CA VAL A 200 -18.40 1.37 5.64
C VAL A 200 -18.04 -0.09 5.89
N PHE A 201 -17.77 -0.46 7.14
CA PHE A 201 -17.43 -1.83 7.52
C PHE A 201 -18.55 -2.82 7.18
N THR A 202 -19.82 -2.43 7.31
CA THR A 202 -20.95 -3.28 6.93
C THR A 202 -20.97 -3.54 5.42
N ARG A 203 -20.64 -2.55 4.59
CA ARG A 203 -20.59 -2.72 3.13
C ARG A 203 -19.47 -3.66 2.68
N HIS A 204 -18.35 -3.67 3.40
CA HIS A 204 -17.20 -4.55 3.12
C HIS A 204 -17.19 -5.84 3.96
N GLY A 205 -18.13 -6.02 4.88
CA GLY A 205 -18.20 -7.15 5.82
C GLY A 205 -18.77 -8.45 5.24
N GLY A 206 -18.99 -8.52 3.92
CA GLY A 206 -19.69 -9.63 3.28
C GLY A 206 -18.86 -10.35 2.20
N ALA A 207 -18.27 -11.48 2.57
CA ALA A 207 -18.22 -12.72 1.80
C ALA A 207 -18.04 -13.92 2.76
#